data_AF-A0A6N8BEB3-F1
#
_entry.id   AF-A0A6N8BEB3-F1
#
_cell.length_a   1.000
_cell.length_b   1.000
_cell.length_c   1.000
_cell.angle_alpha   90.00
_cell.angle_beta   90.00
_cell.angle_gamma   90.00
#
_symmetry.space_group_name_H-M   'P 1'
#
loop_
_entity.id
_entity.type
_entity.pdbx_description
1 polymer ?
#
loop_
_entity_poly.entity_id
_entity_poly.type
_entity_poly.pdbx_seq_one_letter_code
_entity_poly.pdbx_strand_id
1 'polypeptide(L)'
;MKELIRNILKDQRGVSPLMLLIIFLPLLIFTTTYSVTTTQGVTTYDIDLQNAVEVSARAAAQQVTDDSQASGTPRIHTANAHTIFRQELARNMGLNEADLTPLAGSNIGQPNYVFIVYNTDVTFAASGAELAQKYVFSYGSLTNSALFPAGNPTSFVVSDTDITLGDVGAITTTLEKPAVVAVVNADMKRAIGTDPVNMSRWMAVRLHY
;
A
#
# COMPACT_ATOMS: atom_id res chain seq x y z
N MET A 1 16.44 -44.36 20.38
CA MET A 1 15.22 -43.57 20.09
C MET A 1 14.12 -44.42 19.44
N LYS A 2 14.37 -45.13 18.32
CA LYS A 2 13.39 -46.03 17.67
C LYS A 2 12.86 -47.16 18.57
N GLU A 3 13.74 -47.82 19.33
CA GLU A 3 13.38 -48.88 20.31
C GLU A 3 12.49 -48.36 21.45
N LEU A 4 12.78 -47.15 21.94
CA LEU A 4 12.04 -46.47 23.02
C LEU A 4 10.61 -46.10 22.58
N ILE A 5 10.47 -45.60 21.34
CA ILE A 5 9.17 -45.27 20.74
C ILE A 5 8.31 -46.54 20.56
N ARG A 6 8.93 -47.65 20.13
CA ARG A 6 8.22 -48.92 19.90
C ARG A 6 7.70 -49.56 21.19
N ASN A 7 8.46 -49.46 22.29
CA ASN A 7 8.04 -50.00 23.59
C ASN A 7 6.96 -49.14 24.27
N ILE A 8 7.01 -47.82 24.10
CA ILE A 8 5.94 -46.93 24.58
C ILE A 8 4.62 -47.22 23.83
N LEU A 9 4.65 -47.40 22.52
CA LEU A 9 3.44 -47.68 21.71
C LEU A 9 2.80 -49.06 21.97
N LYS A 10 3.49 -49.99 22.63
CA LYS A 10 2.99 -51.35 22.90
C LYS A 10 2.47 -51.57 24.32
N ASP A 11 2.64 -50.62 25.23
CA ASP A 11 2.15 -50.75 26.61
C ASP A 11 0.65 -50.43 26.68
N GLN A 12 -0.17 -51.45 26.97
CA GLN A 12 -1.64 -51.34 27.13
C GLN A 12 -2.06 -50.81 28.51
N ARG A 13 -1.10 -50.51 29.39
CA ARG A 13 -1.38 -49.70 30.59
C ARG A 13 -1.61 -48.28 30.10
N GLY A 14 -2.79 -47.71 30.34
CA GLY A 14 -3.29 -46.43 29.80
C GLY A 14 -2.43 -45.17 29.98
N VAL A 15 -1.19 -45.32 30.48
CA VAL A 15 -0.14 -44.31 30.59
C VAL A 15 0.46 -43.93 29.22
N SER A 16 0.58 -44.87 28.27
CA SER A 16 1.14 -44.60 26.94
C SER A 16 0.36 -43.56 26.12
N PRO A 17 -0.96 -43.70 25.90
CA PRO A 17 -1.74 -42.68 25.18
C PRO A 17 -1.74 -41.33 25.94
N LEU A 18 -1.64 -41.36 27.27
CA LEU A 18 -1.61 -40.18 28.14
C LEU A 18 -0.29 -39.40 28.02
N MET A 19 0.85 -40.11 27.98
CA MET A 19 2.17 -39.53 27.68
C MET A 19 2.22 -38.91 26.29
N LEU A 20 1.66 -39.61 25.29
CA LEU A 20 1.62 -39.12 23.92
C LEU A 20 0.76 -37.85 23.84
N LEU A 21 -0.41 -37.83 24.50
CA LEU A 21 -1.27 -36.64 24.60
C LEU A 21 -0.55 -35.46 25.27
N ILE A 22 0.18 -35.69 26.37
CA ILE A 22 0.91 -34.63 27.10
C ILE A 22 2.02 -34.01 26.25
N ILE A 23 2.65 -34.77 25.35
CA ILE A 23 3.66 -34.22 24.42
C ILE A 23 3.00 -33.57 23.20
N PHE A 24 1.91 -34.16 22.70
CA PHE A 24 1.25 -33.69 21.49
C PHE A 24 0.45 -32.40 21.71
N LEU A 25 -0.14 -32.23 22.89
CA LEU A 25 -0.95 -31.07 23.24
C LEU A 25 -0.16 -29.74 23.26
N PRO A 26 1.02 -29.61 23.91
CA PRO A 26 1.82 -28.40 23.83
C PRO A 26 2.37 -28.17 22.42
N LEU A 27 2.67 -29.23 21.66
CA LEU A 27 3.08 -29.09 20.26
C LEU A 27 1.95 -28.52 19.40
N LEU A 28 0.71 -28.98 19.62
CA LEU A 28 -0.48 -28.49 18.91
C LEU A 28 -0.82 -27.05 19.30
N ILE A 29 -0.70 -26.69 20.58
CA ILE A 29 -0.85 -25.29 21.03
C ILE A 29 0.23 -24.41 20.38
N PHE A 30 1.48 -24.89 20.33
CA PHE A 30 2.57 -24.14 19.72
C PHE A 30 2.34 -23.92 18.22
N THR A 31 1.94 -24.95 17.47
CA THR A 31 1.69 -24.83 16.02
C THR A 31 0.49 -23.95 15.70
N THR A 32 -0.59 -24.03 16.46
CA THR A 32 -1.78 -23.19 16.28
C THR A 32 -1.48 -21.73 16.64
N THR A 33 -0.83 -21.47 17.76
CA THR A 33 -0.43 -20.10 18.17
C THR A 33 0.55 -19.49 17.17
N TYR A 34 1.53 -20.27 16.69
CA TYR A 34 2.49 -19.83 15.68
C TYR A 34 1.81 -19.46 14.35
N SER A 35 0.87 -20.30 13.91
CA SER A 35 0.12 -20.07 12.67
C SER A 35 -0.75 -18.81 12.77
N VAL A 36 -1.50 -18.64 13.87
CA VAL A 36 -2.37 -17.48 14.09
C VAL A 36 -1.58 -16.18 14.13
N THR A 37 -0.46 -16.15 14.87
CA THR A 37 0.36 -14.94 15.03
C THR A 37 0.99 -14.51 13.70
N THR A 38 1.40 -15.47 12.88
CA THR A 38 2.00 -15.20 11.57
C THR A 38 0.98 -14.66 10.57
N THR A 39 -0.21 -15.27 10.52
CA THR A 39 -1.30 -14.82 9.63
C THR A 39 -1.83 -13.45 10.03
N GLN A 40 -2.06 -13.21 11.34
CA GLN A 40 -2.55 -11.92 11.82
C GLN A 40 -1.57 -10.79 11.53
N GLY A 41 -0.26 -11.01 11.71
CA GLY A 41 0.74 -10.00 11.40
C GLY A 41 0.66 -9.53 9.95
N VAL A 42 0.66 -10.46 8.97
CA VAL A 42 0.61 -10.10 7.54
C VAL A 42 -0.71 -9.41 7.18
N THR A 43 -1.85 -9.89 7.70
CA THR A 43 -3.16 -9.32 7.37
C THR A 43 -3.37 -7.92 7.94
N THR A 44 -2.97 -7.66 9.20
CA THR A 44 -3.12 -6.33 9.80
C THR A 44 -2.27 -5.30 9.06
N TYR A 45 -1.03 -5.64 8.77
CA TYR A 45 -0.11 -4.79 8.04
C TYR A 45 -0.58 -4.43 6.63
N ASP A 46 -1.17 -5.39 5.94
CA ASP A 46 -1.74 -5.18 4.63
C ASP A 46 -2.93 -4.22 4.65
N ILE A 47 -3.80 -4.36 5.66
CA ILE A 47 -4.94 -3.46 5.89
C ILE A 47 -4.44 -2.05 6.24
N ASP A 48 -3.40 -1.91 7.06
CA ASP A 48 -2.83 -0.62 7.42
C ASP A 48 -2.26 0.10 6.19
N LEU A 49 -1.52 -0.61 5.33
CA LEU A 49 -1.03 -0.05 4.07
C LEU A 49 -2.18 0.37 3.15
N GLN A 50 -3.19 -0.49 2.98
CA GLN A 50 -4.35 -0.15 2.16
C GLN A 50 -5.07 1.11 2.67
N ASN A 51 -5.31 1.20 3.97
CA ASN A 51 -5.94 2.37 4.59
C ASN A 51 -5.07 3.63 4.43
N ALA A 52 -3.75 3.51 4.63
CA ALA A 52 -2.83 4.63 4.47
C ALA A 52 -2.85 5.17 3.04
N VAL A 53 -2.80 4.30 2.03
CA VAL A 53 -2.88 4.69 0.61
C VAL A 53 -4.23 5.33 0.30
N GLU A 54 -5.32 4.78 0.83
CA GLU A 54 -6.66 5.32 0.63
C GLU A 54 -6.81 6.73 1.19
N VAL A 55 -6.47 6.94 2.46
CA VAL A 55 -6.60 8.24 3.13
C VAL A 55 -5.72 9.28 2.44
N SER A 56 -4.47 8.91 2.11
CA SER A 56 -3.53 9.80 1.43
C SER A 56 -4.02 10.19 0.04
N ALA A 57 -4.53 9.24 -0.75
CA ALA A 57 -5.08 9.52 -2.08
C ALA A 57 -6.35 10.39 -2.00
N ARG A 58 -7.21 10.17 -1.01
CA ARG A 58 -8.40 11.02 -0.79
C ARG A 58 -8.03 12.45 -0.42
N ALA A 59 -7.09 12.63 0.51
CA ALA A 59 -6.61 13.95 0.92
C ALA A 59 -5.95 14.70 -0.25
N ALA A 60 -5.19 13.98 -1.07
CA ALA A 60 -4.56 14.53 -2.27
C ALA A 60 -5.57 14.93 -3.35
N ALA A 61 -6.61 14.12 -3.57
CA ALA A 61 -7.67 14.43 -4.53
C ALA A 61 -8.44 15.70 -4.15
N GLN A 62 -8.51 16.03 -2.86
CA GLN A 62 -9.19 17.23 -2.36
C GLN A 62 -8.36 18.52 -2.49
N GLN A 63 -7.11 18.44 -2.96
CA GLN A 63 -6.26 19.62 -3.17
C GLN A 63 -6.66 20.35 -4.46
N VAL A 64 -7.77 21.05 -4.43
CA VAL A 64 -8.32 21.81 -5.57
C VAL A 64 -7.73 23.21 -5.60
N THR A 65 -7.53 23.79 -6.78
CA THR A 65 -7.12 25.21 -6.90
C THR A 65 -8.31 26.14 -6.69
N ASP A 66 -8.10 27.23 -5.93
CA ASP A 66 -9.15 28.22 -5.62
C ASP A 66 -9.85 28.76 -6.88
N ASP A 67 -9.07 29.05 -7.93
CA ASP A 67 -9.60 29.57 -9.21
C ASP A 67 -10.54 28.56 -9.89
N SER A 68 -10.19 27.28 -9.87
CA SER A 68 -11.01 26.23 -10.49
C SER A 68 -12.30 25.98 -9.69
N GLN A 69 -12.21 26.08 -8.36
CA GLN A 69 -13.35 25.98 -7.48
C GLN A 69 -14.31 27.16 -7.67
N ALA A 70 -13.78 28.38 -7.78
CA ALA A 70 -14.56 29.59 -8.05
C ALA A 70 -15.26 29.56 -9.42
N SER A 71 -14.63 28.93 -10.42
CA SER A 71 -15.17 28.75 -11.77
C SER A 71 -16.19 27.60 -11.88
N GLY A 72 -16.47 26.88 -10.79
CA GLY A 72 -17.40 25.74 -10.77
C GLY A 72 -16.91 24.50 -11.54
N THR A 73 -15.62 24.45 -11.86
CA THR A 73 -14.99 23.36 -12.61
C THR A 73 -13.73 22.91 -11.86
N PRO A 74 -13.88 22.27 -10.70
CA PRO A 74 -12.76 22.05 -9.79
C PRO A 74 -11.68 21.16 -10.44
N ARG A 75 -10.41 21.56 -10.27
CA ARG A 75 -9.21 20.89 -10.77
C ARG A 75 -8.20 20.75 -9.65
N ILE A 76 -7.47 19.65 -9.68
CA ILE A 76 -6.52 19.29 -8.63
C ILE A 76 -5.21 20.03 -8.88
N HIS A 77 -4.71 20.73 -7.87
CA HIS A 77 -3.37 21.30 -7.85
C HIS A 77 -2.33 20.18 -7.74
N THR A 78 -1.54 19.96 -8.79
CA THR A 78 -0.69 18.76 -8.93
C THR A 78 0.38 18.66 -7.83
N ALA A 79 1.15 19.73 -7.63
CA ALA A 79 2.22 19.75 -6.62
C ALA A 79 1.71 19.70 -5.16
N ASN A 80 0.62 20.42 -4.85
CA ASN A 80 0.03 20.39 -3.51
C ASN A 80 -0.58 19.01 -3.22
N ALA A 81 -1.27 18.40 -4.18
CA ALA A 81 -1.78 17.03 -4.07
C ALA A 81 -0.67 16.03 -3.74
N HIS A 82 0.48 16.11 -4.43
CA HIS A 82 1.64 15.27 -4.13
C HIS A 82 2.21 15.52 -2.74
N THR A 83 2.32 16.78 -2.33
CA THR A 83 2.83 17.15 -1.00
C THR A 83 1.96 16.59 0.11
N ILE A 84 0.64 16.76 -0.01
CA ILE A 84 -0.35 16.23 0.96
C ILE A 84 -0.38 14.71 0.93
N PHE A 85 -0.33 14.09 -0.25
CA PHE A 85 -0.22 12.64 -0.36
C PHE A 85 0.98 12.11 0.44
N ARG A 86 2.16 12.73 0.28
CA ARG A 86 3.37 12.32 0.99
C ARG A 86 3.24 12.49 2.50
N GLN A 87 2.68 13.61 2.95
CA GLN A 87 2.50 13.89 4.38
C GLN A 87 1.55 12.90 5.04
N GLU A 88 0.39 12.66 4.43
CA GLU A 88 -0.59 11.71 4.96
C GLU A 88 -0.05 10.28 4.93
N LEU A 89 0.67 9.89 3.87
CA LEU A 89 1.29 8.57 3.81
C LEU A 89 2.30 8.40 4.94
N ALA A 90 3.15 9.41 5.17
CA ALA A 90 4.14 9.38 6.24
C ALA A 90 3.50 9.26 7.63
N ARG A 91 2.46 10.05 7.90
CA ARG A 91 1.74 10.04 9.18
C ARG A 91 1.07 8.70 9.45
N ASN A 92 0.37 8.14 8.47
CA ASN A 92 -0.36 6.89 8.63
C ASN A 92 0.59 5.68 8.76
N MET A 93 1.79 5.74 8.18
CA MET A 93 2.76 4.63 8.19
C MET A 93 3.87 4.78 9.24
N GLY A 94 3.86 5.84 10.05
CA GLY A 94 4.90 6.10 11.04
C GLY A 94 6.27 6.36 10.40
N LEU A 95 6.29 7.15 9.33
CA LEU A 95 7.49 7.57 8.61
C LEU A 95 7.76 9.05 8.85
N ASN A 96 8.98 9.47 8.57
CA ASN A 96 9.36 10.88 8.57
C ASN A 96 8.76 11.59 7.33
N GLU A 97 8.08 12.71 7.54
CA GLU A 97 7.40 13.47 6.48
C GLU A 97 8.35 14.05 5.41
N ALA A 98 9.63 14.24 5.76
CA ALA A 98 10.62 14.85 4.88
C ALA A 98 11.21 13.87 3.85
N ASP A 99 11.59 12.67 4.29
CA ASP A 99 12.36 11.69 3.50
C ASP A 99 11.72 10.30 3.44
N LEU A 100 10.56 10.11 4.10
CA LEU A 100 9.85 8.83 4.23
C LEU A 100 10.68 7.73 4.87
N THR A 101 11.73 8.08 5.62
CA THR A 101 12.47 7.11 6.42
C THR A 101 11.60 6.63 7.58
N PRO A 102 11.68 5.34 7.94
CA PRO A 102 10.86 4.80 9.02
C PRO A 102 11.31 5.35 10.37
N LEU A 103 10.34 5.80 11.18
CA LEU A 103 10.61 6.25 12.54
C LEU A 103 10.99 5.06 13.45
N ALA A 104 11.63 5.37 14.58
CA ALA A 104 11.96 4.36 15.57
C ALA A 104 10.68 3.65 16.06
N GLY A 105 10.62 2.32 15.90
CA GLY A 105 9.45 1.51 16.24
C GLY A 105 8.48 1.27 15.08
N SER A 106 8.70 1.85 13.89
CA SER A 106 7.93 1.48 12.70
C SER A 106 8.36 0.10 12.18
N ASN A 107 7.37 -0.73 11.89
CA ASN A 107 7.55 -2.07 11.30
C ASN A 107 7.59 -2.03 9.77
N ILE A 108 7.50 -0.85 9.17
CA ILE A 108 7.53 -0.64 7.73
C ILE A 108 8.92 -0.12 7.33
N GLY A 109 9.44 -0.62 6.22
CA GLY A 109 10.61 -0.07 5.55
C GLY A 109 10.26 1.20 4.80
N GLN A 110 11.27 1.83 4.19
CA GLN A 110 11.03 3.00 3.34
C GLN A 110 10.18 2.60 2.14
N PRO A 111 9.01 3.25 1.90
CA PRO A 111 8.15 2.89 0.78
C PRO A 111 8.67 3.48 -0.53
N ASN A 112 8.37 2.77 -1.62
CA ASN A 112 8.43 3.29 -2.98
C ASN A 112 6.99 3.58 -3.44
N TYR A 113 6.77 4.63 -4.22
CA TYR A 113 5.45 4.89 -4.77
C TYR A 113 5.47 5.54 -6.14
N VAL A 114 4.38 5.34 -6.86
CA VAL A 114 4.02 6.09 -8.06
C VAL A 114 2.70 6.76 -7.80
N PHE A 115 2.67 8.08 -7.97
CA PHE A 115 1.51 8.93 -7.75
C PHE A 115 1.24 9.75 -9.00
N ILE A 116 0.03 9.65 -9.54
CA ILE A 116 -0.42 10.40 -10.71
C ILE A 116 -1.56 11.31 -10.29
N VAL A 117 -1.47 12.57 -10.69
CA VAL A 117 -2.61 13.51 -10.71
C VAL A 117 -3.05 13.65 -12.15
N TYR A 118 -4.35 13.49 -12.38
CA TYR A 118 -5.00 13.65 -13.67
C TYR A 118 -6.09 14.72 -13.57
N ASN A 119 -6.01 15.71 -14.46
CA ASN A 119 -7.03 16.71 -14.72
C ASN A 119 -7.53 16.53 -16.16
N THR A 120 -8.72 17.04 -16.46
CA THR A 120 -9.39 16.83 -17.75
C THR A 120 -8.95 17.80 -18.84
N ASP A 121 -8.31 18.91 -18.46
CA ASP A 121 -7.89 19.99 -19.36
C ASP A 121 -6.77 20.84 -18.72
N VAL A 122 -6.23 21.78 -19.49
CA VAL A 122 -5.13 22.70 -19.10
C VAL A 122 -5.61 24.08 -18.66
N THR A 123 -6.92 24.30 -18.53
CA THR A 123 -7.50 25.65 -18.33
C THR A 123 -6.92 26.36 -17.10
N PHE A 124 -6.62 25.59 -16.05
CA PHE A 124 -6.12 26.09 -14.76
C PHE A 124 -4.65 25.73 -14.51
N ALA A 125 -3.89 25.41 -15.56
CA ALA A 125 -2.48 25.03 -15.44
C ALA A 125 -1.63 26.14 -14.82
N ALA A 126 -1.94 27.42 -15.11
CA ALA A 126 -1.25 28.57 -14.54
C ALA A 126 -1.37 28.66 -13.00
N SER A 127 -2.45 28.12 -12.43
CA SER A 127 -2.71 28.08 -10.99
C SER A 127 -2.23 26.76 -10.35
N GLY A 128 -1.42 25.96 -11.06
CA GLY A 128 -0.85 24.71 -10.58
C GLY A 128 -1.71 23.45 -10.84
N ALA A 129 -2.83 23.58 -11.57
CA ALA A 129 -3.65 22.45 -11.99
C ALA A 129 -3.29 22.00 -13.42
N GLU A 130 -2.09 21.45 -13.56
CA GLU A 130 -1.60 20.92 -14.83
C GLU A 130 -2.40 19.69 -15.30
N LEU A 131 -2.36 19.39 -16.60
CA LEU A 131 -3.18 18.34 -17.22
C LEU A 131 -2.98 16.97 -16.56
N ALA A 132 -1.74 16.50 -16.48
CA ALA A 132 -1.42 15.28 -15.76
C ALA A 132 0.05 15.28 -15.35
N GLN A 133 0.33 14.84 -14.13
CA GLN A 133 1.68 14.73 -13.58
C GLN A 133 1.87 13.39 -12.93
N LYS A 134 3.02 12.78 -13.18
CA LYS A 134 3.48 11.55 -12.55
C LYS A 134 4.63 11.87 -11.61
N TYR A 135 4.55 11.37 -10.39
CA TYR A 135 5.56 11.43 -9.36
C TYR A 135 5.99 10.01 -9.04
N VAL A 136 7.28 9.73 -9.15
CA VAL A 136 7.88 8.44 -8.81
C VAL A 136 8.88 8.67 -7.69
N PHE A 137 8.60 8.08 -6.54
CA PHE A 137 9.52 8.06 -5.41
C PHE A 137 10.09 6.66 -5.26
N SER A 138 11.41 6.55 -5.41
CA SER A 138 12.09 5.27 -5.34
C SER A 138 13.44 5.45 -4.64
N TYR A 139 13.69 4.61 -3.62
CA TYR A 139 14.94 4.59 -2.86
C TYR A 139 15.38 5.97 -2.35
N GLY A 140 14.44 6.78 -1.84
CA GLY A 140 14.72 8.11 -1.30
C GLY A 140 14.83 9.23 -2.32
N SER A 141 14.72 8.94 -3.61
CA SER A 141 14.73 9.94 -4.68
C SER A 141 13.34 10.17 -5.26
N LEU A 142 12.98 11.44 -5.46
CA LEU A 142 11.74 11.84 -6.14
C LEU A 142 12.06 12.28 -7.57
N THR A 143 11.34 11.72 -8.53
CA THR A 143 11.32 12.17 -9.92
C THR A 143 9.89 12.53 -10.31
N ASN A 144 9.74 13.54 -11.16
CA ASN A 144 8.45 13.95 -11.68
C ASN A 144 8.50 14.08 -13.21
N SER A 145 7.39 13.77 -13.87
CA SER A 145 7.24 13.93 -15.31
C SER A 145 5.80 14.29 -15.68
N ALA A 146 5.67 15.21 -16.64
CA ALA A 146 4.39 15.52 -17.24
C ALA A 146 3.89 14.34 -18.06
N LEU A 147 2.59 14.06 -17.98
CA LEU A 147 1.91 13.09 -18.80
C LEU A 147 1.00 13.79 -19.81
N PHE A 148 0.93 13.25 -21.01
CA PHE A 148 0.15 13.80 -22.12
C PHE A 148 -0.94 12.81 -22.55
N PRO A 149 -2.04 12.69 -21.78
CA PRO A 149 -3.15 11.85 -22.16
C PRO A 149 -3.76 12.32 -23.49
N ALA A 150 -4.09 11.37 -24.37
CA ALA A 150 -4.57 11.65 -25.73
C ALA A 150 -6.05 12.11 -25.78
N GLY A 151 -6.78 12.03 -24.67
CA GLY A 151 -8.20 12.42 -24.60
C GLY A 151 -8.80 12.27 -23.20
N ASN A 152 -10.07 12.61 -23.06
CA ASN A 152 -10.87 12.40 -21.85
C ASN A 152 -12.15 11.63 -22.23
N PRO A 153 -12.42 10.43 -21.67
CA PRO A 153 -11.67 9.74 -20.62
C PRO A 153 -10.26 9.28 -20.98
N THR A 154 -9.41 9.15 -19.96
CA THR A 154 -8.09 8.50 -20.05
C THR A 154 -8.06 7.22 -19.23
N SER A 155 -7.47 6.16 -19.79
CA SER A 155 -7.21 4.91 -19.07
C SER A 155 -5.76 4.83 -18.57
N PHE A 156 -5.61 4.31 -17.36
CA PHE A 156 -4.33 4.04 -16.71
C PHE A 156 -4.23 2.55 -16.40
N VAL A 157 -3.06 1.98 -16.71
CA VAL A 157 -2.71 0.61 -16.33
C VAL A 157 -1.89 0.68 -15.05
N VAL A 158 -2.30 -0.09 -14.05
CA VAL A 158 -1.68 -0.15 -12.74
C VAL A 158 -0.91 -1.46 -12.62
N SER A 159 0.37 -1.38 -12.27
CA SER A 159 1.22 -2.51 -11.91
C SER A 159 1.79 -2.29 -10.50
N ASP A 160 2.39 -3.32 -9.92
CA ASP A 160 2.93 -3.24 -8.55
C ASP A 160 4.08 -2.24 -8.37
N THR A 161 4.71 -1.85 -9.48
CA THR A 161 5.88 -0.96 -9.47
C THR A 161 5.66 0.34 -10.22
N ASP A 162 4.64 0.40 -11.08
CA ASP A 162 4.43 1.56 -11.94
C ASP A 162 2.99 1.75 -12.39
N ILE A 163 2.68 2.98 -12.82
CA ILE A 163 1.42 3.35 -13.46
C ILE A 163 1.73 3.94 -14.85
N THR A 164 1.11 3.40 -15.88
CA THR A 164 1.31 3.82 -17.27
C THR A 164 -0.02 4.21 -17.94
N LEU A 165 0.07 5.01 -19.00
CA LEU A 165 -1.10 5.34 -19.83
C LEU A 165 -1.43 4.14 -20.72
N GLY A 166 -2.70 3.76 -20.77
CA GLY A 166 -3.18 2.67 -21.61
C GLY A 166 -4.40 1.95 -21.05
N ASP A 167 -4.93 1.04 -21.85
CA ASP A 167 -6.11 0.22 -21.56
C ASP A 167 -5.79 -1.28 -21.56
N VAL A 168 -4.52 -1.65 -21.75
CA VAL A 168 -4.07 -3.05 -21.82
C VAL A 168 -3.24 -3.40 -20.60
N GLY A 169 -3.81 -4.20 -19.69
CA GLY A 169 -3.12 -4.73 -18.52
C GLY A 169 -4.04 -5.51 -17.60
N ALA A 170 -3.48 -6.09 -16.53
CA ALA A 170 -4.25 -6.88 -15.56
C ALA A 170 -5.14 -6.01 -14.66
N ILE A 171 -4.69 -4.80 -14.33
CA ILE A 171 -5.43 -3.81 -13.54
C ILE A 171 -5.48 -2.53 -14.36
N THR A 172 -6.69 -2.11 -14.72
CA THR A 172 -6.91 -0.89 -15.49
C THR A 172 -7.95 -0.02 -14.79
N THR A 173 -7.79 1.30 -14.88
CA THR A 173 -8.74 2.26 -14.36
C THR A 173 -8.94 3.39 -15.36
N THR A 174 -10.20 3.73 -15.62
CA THR A 174 -10.58 4.81 -16.54
C THR A 174 -11.06 6.02 -15.75
N LEU A 175 -10.50 7.19 -16.05
CA LEU A 175 -10.78 8.45 -15.38
C LEU A 175 -11.43 9.42 -16.37
N GLU A 176 -12.69 9.77 -16.10
CA GLU A 176 -13.48 10.75 -16.85
C GLU A 176 -13.47 12.15 -16.21
N LYS A 177 -13.06 12.20 -14.94
CA LYS A 177 -13.06 13.39 -14.08
C LYS A 177 -11.66 13.58 -13.48
N PRO A 178 -11.36 14.79 -12.97
CA PRO A 178 -10.14 15.01 -12.20
C PRO A 178 -10.00 13.96 -11.08
N ALA A 179 -8.83 13.37 -10.99
CA ALA A 179 -8.60 12.20 -10.14
C ALA A 179 -7.12 12.05 -9.81
N VAL A 180 -6.84 11.26 -8.79
CA VAL A 180 -5.49 10.81 -8.46
C VAL A 180 -5.42 9.29 -8.48
N VAL A 181 -4.28 8.75 -8.90
CA VAL A 181 -3.99 7.32 -8.86
C VAL A 181 -2.66 7.12 -8.16
N ALA A 182 -2.63 6.26 -7.15
CA ALA A 182 -1.43 5.97 -6.38
C ALA A 182 -1.19 4.46 -6.35
N VAL A 183 0.08 4.06 -6.44
CA VAL A 183 0.58 2.73 -6.10
C VAL A 183 1.68 2.92 -5.08
N VAL A 184 1.59 2.24 -3.95
CA VAL A 184 2.61 2.24 -2.91
C VAL A 184 3.08 0.80 -2.70
N ASN A 185 4.39 0.64 -2.76
CA ASN A 185 5.09 -0.58 -2.47
C ASN A 185 5.93 -0.38 -1.21
N ALA A 186 5.76 -1.22 -0.21
CA ALA A 186 6.51 -1.13 1.03
C ALA A 186 6.98 -2.51 1.47
N ASP A 187 8.22 -2.56 1.94
CA ASP A 187 8.77 -3.74 2.60
C ASP A 187 8.39 -3.72 4.06
N MET A 188 7.91 -4.84 4.59
CA MET A 188 7.55 -4.95 5.98
C MET A 188 8.45 -5.88 6.77
N LYS A 189 8.88 -5.39 7.94
CA LYS A 189 9.63 -6.16 8.92
C LYS A 189 8.68 -7.13 9.59
N ARG A 190 8.85 -8.42 9.31
CA ARG A 190 8.13 -9.47 10.03
C ARG A 190 8.63 -9.51 11.48
N ALA A 191 7.71 -9.74 12.41
CA ALA A 191 8.08 -10.07 13.79
C ALA A 191 8.86 -11.40 13.88
N ILE A 192 8.67 -12.30 12.90
CA ILE A 192 9.28 -13.64 12.84
C ILE A 192 9.64 -13.96 11.38
N GLY A 193 10.91 -14.32 11.14
CA GLY A 193 11.48 -14.59 9.81
C GLY A 193 12.43 -13.49 9.34
N THR A 194 13.39 -13.83 8.48
CA THR A 194 14.44 -12.92 7.99
C THR A 194 14.07 -12.17 6.72
N ASP A 195 13.09 -12.66 5.96
CA ASP A 195 12.77 -12.09 4.66
C ASP A 195 11.66 -11.04 4.79
N PRO A 196 11.86 -9.81 4.28
CA PRO A 196 10.84 -8.78 4.25
C PRO A 196 9.66 -9.24 3.40
N VAL A 197 8.44 -8.93 3.83
CA VAL A 197 7.24 -9.12 3.01
C VAL A 197 7.04 -7.86 2.20
N ASN A 198 7.18 -7.97 0.88
CA ASN A 198 6.86 -6.89 -0.03
C ASN A 198 5.34 -6.84 -0.23
N MET A 199 4.74 -5.68 0.05
CA MET A 199 3.31 -5.44 -0.17
C MET A 199 3.11 -4.25 -1.07
N SER A 200 2.25 -4.42 -2.07
CA SER A 200 1.87 -3.42 -3.06
C SER A 200 0.39 -3.13 -2.93
N ARG A 201 0.01 -1.87 -2.72
CA ARG A 201 -1.39 -1.44 -2.68
C ARG A 201 -1.58 -0.22 -3.57
N TRP A 202 -2.71 -0.18 -4.25
CA TRP A 202 -3.05 0.90 -5.16
C TRP A 202 -4.42 1.46 -4.88
N MET A 203 -4.64 2.71 -5.26
CA MET A 203 -5.90 3.41 -5.11
C MET A 203 -6.09 4.42 -6.24
N ALA A 204 -7.31 4.50 -6.77
CA ALA A 204 -7.73 5.57 -7.67
C ALA A 204 -8.88 6.34 -7.02
N VAL A 205 -8.70 7.62 -6.77
CA VAL A 205 -9.72 8.48 -6.18
C VAL A 205 -10.11 9.56 -7.17
N ARG A 206 -11.41 9.61 -7.49
CA ARG A 206 -11.99 10.67 -8.31
C ARG A 206 -12.42 11.82 -7.42
N LEU A 207 -12.27 13.03 -7.93
CA LEU A 207 -12.82 14.21 -7.28
C LEU A 207 -14.36 14.11 -7.32
N HIS A 208 -14.97 14.10 -6.13
CA HIS A 208 -16.42 14.18 -5.96
C HIS A 208 -16.80 15.63 -5.66
N TYR A 209 -17.66 16.19 -6.50
CA TYR A 209 -18.30 17.49 -6.36
C TYR A 209 -19.80 17.33 -6.62
#